data_AF-A0A529HP58-F1
#
_entry.id   AF-A0A529HP58-F1
#
_cell.length_a   1.000
_cell.length_b   1.000
_cell.length_c   1.000
_cell.angle_alpha   90.00
_cell.angle_beta   90.00
_cell.angle_gamma   90.00
#
_symmetry.space_group_name_H-M   'P 1'
#
loop_
_entity.id
_entity.type
_entity.pdbx_description
1 polymer ?
#
loop_
_entity_poly.entity_id
_entity_poly.type
_entity_poly.pdbx_seq_one_letter_code
_entity_poly.pdbx_strand_id
1 'polypeptide(L)'
;MENEPLIDDALKSELAALYQSADRHYHGLPHIEAMLALAAEHRHLLDDPEAVEAAIWFHDAVYDSRAKDNEAKSAVLAERKLSGRTDPARLARILAM
;
A
#
# COMPACT_ATOMS: atom_id res chain seq x y z
N MET A 1 0.99 -24.07 6.09
CA MET A 1 0.12 -23.29 5.20
C MET A 1 0.90 -22.06 4.89
N GLU A 2 1.41 -21.95 3.67
CA GLU A 2 2.16 -20.77 3.23
C GLU A 2 1.21 -19.58 3.40
N ASN A 3 1.57 -18.63 4.26
CA ASN A 3 0.81 -17.40 4.43
C ASN A 3 0.75 -16.74 3.05
N GLU A 4 -0.41 -16.77 2.42
CA GLU A 4 -0.62 -16.07 1.17
C GLU A 4 -0.40 -14.58 1.46
N PRO A 5 0.50 -13.91 0.72
CA PRO A 5 0.86 -12.54 1.03
C PRO A 5 -0.36 -11.65 0.92
N LEU A 6 -0.50 -10.71 1.86
CA LEU A 6 -1.63 -9.78 1.91
C LEU A 6 -1.78 -8.98 0.60
N ILE A 7 -0.65 -8.65 -0.02
CA ILE A 7 -0.55 -8.09 -1.36
C ILE A 7 0.12 -9.13 -2.28
N ASP A 8 -0.69 -9.80 -3.11
CA ASP A 8 -0.20 -10.73 -4.14
C ASP A 8 0.41 -9.98 -5.34
N ASP A 9 1.13 -10.69 -6.20
CA ASP A 9 1.82 -10.09 -7.36
C ASP A 9 0.84 -9.43 -8.36
N ALA A 10 -0.39 -9.91 -8.43
CA ALA A 10 -1.43 -9.32 -9.26
C ALA A 10 -1.84 -7.94 -8.72
N LEU A 11 -2.09 -7.84 -7.41
CA LEU A 11 -2.41 -6.59 -6.74
C LEU A 11 -1.22 -5.62 -6.77
N LYS A 12 0.02 -6.10 -6.60
CA LYS A 12 1.23 -5.28 -6.77
C LYS A 12 1.29 -4.66 -8.17
N SER A 13 1.01 -5.45 -9.20
CA SER A 13 1.02 -4.97 -10.59
C SER A 13 -0.09 -3.95 -10.85
N GLU A 14 -1.29 -4.17 -10.32
CA GLU A 14 -2.39 -3.20 -10.40
C GLU A 14 -2.02 -1.87 -9.72
N LEU A 15 -1.45 -1.92 -8.51
CA LEU A 15 -1.05 -0.73 -7.77
C LEU A 15 0.13 -0.03 -8.45
N ALA A 16 1.13 -0.77 -8.93
CA ALA A 16 2.26 -0.21 -9.68
C ALA A 16 1.79 0.60 -10.89
N ALA A 17 0.73 0.16 -11.58
CA ALA A 17 0.14 0.90 -12.69
C ALA A 17 -0.46 2.25 -12.24
N LEU A 18 -1.03 2.35 -11.04
CA LEU A 18 -1.53 3.63 -10.48
C LEU A 18 -0.41 4.64 -10.22
N TYR A 19 0.80 4.13 -9.92
CA TYR A 19 2.00 4.94 -9.68
C TYR A 19 2.79 5.31 -10.94
N GLN A 20 2.41 4.76 -12.11
CA GLN A 20 3.05 5.06 -13.40
C GLN A 20 2.46 6.28 -14.13
N SER A 21 1.49 6.99 -13.52
CA SER A 21 0.93 8.20 -14.12
C SER A 21 1.98 9.30 -14.28
N ALA A 22 2.08 9.89 -15.47
CA ALA A 22 3.09 10.89 -15.84
C ALA A 22 3.04 12.17 -14.99
N ASP A 23 1.93 12.44 -14.31
CA ASP A 23 1.76 13.60 -13.44
C ASP A 23 2.41 13.42 -12.05
N ARG A 24 2.96 12.25 -11.73
CA ARG A 24 3.62 11.94 -10.44
C ARG A 24 5.15 12.10 -10.55
N HIS A 25 5.66 13.31 -10.33
CA HIS A 25 7.10 13.58 -10.34
C HIS A 25 7.85 13.11 -9.09
N TYR A 26 7.22 13.13 -7.91
CA TYR A 26 7.84 12.78 -6.62
C TYR A 26 7.23 11.53 -5.97
N HIS A 27 5.92 11.35 -6.09
CA HIS A 27 5.19 10.18 -5.58
C HIS A 27 4.90 9.16 -6.69
N GLY A 28 5.95 8.81 -7.44
CA GLY A 28 5.89 7.77 -8.48
C GLY A 28 6.35 6.42 -7.95
N LEU A 29 6.37 5.41 -8.83
CA LEU A 29 6.80 4.05 -8.50
C LEU A 29 8.19 3.97 -7.81
N PRO A 30 9.21 4.77 -8.19
CA PRO A 30 10.52 4.70 -7.53
C PRO A 30 10.48 5.06 -6.03
N HIS A 31 9.56 5.93 -5.62
CA HIS A 31 9.39 6.29 -4.20
C HIS A 31 8.83 5.11 -3.39
N ILE A 32 7.82 4.44 -3.95
CA ILE A 32 7.21 3.26 -3.34
C ILE A 32 8.22 2.12 -3.25
N GLU A 33 8.97 1.86 -4.31
CA GLU A 33 10.02 0.83 -4.32
C GLU A 33 11.09 1.11 -3.26
N ALA A 34 11.50 2.37 -3.08
CA ALA A 34 12.46 2.74 -2.04
C ALA A 34 11.90 2.48 -0.62
N MET A 35 10.64 2.81 -0.36
CA MET A 35 9.98 2.53 0.93
C MET A 35 9.85 1.02 1.18
N LEU A 36 9.48 0.25 0.16
CA LEU A 36 9.37 -1.21 0.25
C LEU A 36 10.72 -1.87 0.50
N ALA A 37 11.79 -1.39 -0.17
CA ALA A 37 13.14 -1.87 0.07
C ALA A 37 13.58 -1.64 1.52
N LEU A 38 13.29 -0.45 2.07
CA LEU A 38 13.58 -0.13 3.46
C LEU A 38 12.77 -0.99 4.44
N ALA A 39 11.48 -1.20 4.16
CA ALA A 39 10.64 -2.08 4.97
C ALA A 39 11.11 -3.54 4.93
N ALA A 40 11.62 -4.00 3.77
CA ALA A 40 12.21 -5.33 3.63
C ALA A 40 13.53 -5.46 4.40
N GLU A 41 14.39 -4.44 4.38
CA GLU A 41 15.64 -4.40 5.13
C GLU A 41 15.39 -4.45 6.65
N HIS A 42 14.41 -3.67 7.12
CA HIS A 42 14.03 -3.59 8.52
C HIS A 42 12.90 -4.57 8.91
N ARG A 43 12.60 -5.56 8.07
CA ARG A 43 11.49 -6.50 8.27
C ARG A 43 11.50 -7.17 9.64
N HIS A 44 12.68 -7.44 10.18
CA HIS A 44 12.89 -8.06 11.49
C HIS A 44 12.55 -7.15 12.68
N LEU A 45 12.41 -5.84 12.46
CA LEU A 45 12.01 -4.85 13.46
C LEU A 45 10.52 -4.53 13.40
N LEU A 46 9.81 -4.99 12.37
CA LEU A 46 8.40 -4.71 12.17
C LEU A 46 7.56 -5.79 12.85
N ASP A 47 6.63 -5.37 13.71
CA ASP A 47 5.66 -6.28 14.34
C ASP A 47 4.77 -6.98 13.31
N ASP A 48 4.46 -6.30 12.21
CA ASP A 48 3.61 -6.81 11.14
C ASP A 48 4.08 -6.33 9.77
N PRO A 49 5.08 -7.01 9.16
CA PRO A 49 5.66 -6.58 7.91
C PRO A 49 4.66 -6.55 6.74
N GLU A 50 3.68 -7.46 6.74
CA GLU A 50 2.66 -7.53 5.70
C GLU A 50 1.71 -6.33 5.77
N ALA A 51 1.32 -5.93 6.98
CA ALA A 51 0.52 -4.72 7.17
C ALA A 51 1.28 -3.46 6.75
N VAL A 52 2.58 -3.38 7.06
CA VAL A 52 3.43 -2.26 6.65
C VAL A 52 3.60 -2.21 5.13
N GLU A 53 3.86 -3.35 4.48
CA GLU A 53 3.91 -3.44 3.02
C GLU A 53 2.60 -2.97 2.38
N ALA A 54 1.46 -3.41 2.89
CA ALA A 54 0.16 -2.96 2.43
C ALA A 54 -0.04 -1.45 2.64
N ALA A 55 0.31 -0.92 3.81
CA ALA A 55 0.21 0.51 4.09
C ALA A 55 1.07 1.33 3.12
N ILE A 56 2.31 0.92 2.83
CA ILE A 56 3.18 1.59 1.85
C ILE A 56 2.54 1.59 0.47
N TRP A 57 2.00 0.46 0.03
CA TRP A 57 1.35 0.31 -1.27
C TRP A 57 0.07 1.13 -1.42
N PHE A 58 -0.65 1.40 -0.33
CA PHE A 58 -1.89 2.16 -0.35
C PHE A 58 -1.74 3.63 0.04
N HIS A 59 -0.65 4.05 0.72
CA HIS A 59 -0.51 5.39 1.30
C HIS A 59 -0.78 6.53 0.30
N ASP A 60 -0.42 6.32 -0.97
CA ASP A 60 -0.62 7.29 -2.04
C ASP A 60 -1.11 6.62 -3.34
N ALA A 61 -1.90 5.54 -3.23
CA ALA A 61 -2.37 4.80 -4.40
C ALA A 61 -3.29 5.66 -5.28
N VAL A 62 -4.09 6.55 -4.67
CA VAL A 62 -4.89 7.55 -5.36
C VAL A 62 -4.20 8.90 -5.27
N TYR A 63 -3.88 9.49 -6.42
CA TYR A 63 -3.24 10.80 -6.50
C TYR A 63 -3.89 11.66 -7.56
N ASP A 64 -4.41 12.79 -7.11
CA ASP A 64 -4.87 13.89 -7.93
C ASP A 64 -4.37 15.18 -7.29
N SER A 65 -3.49 15.91 -7.98
CA SER A 65 -2.88 17.15 -7.47
C SER A 65 -3.89 18.26 -7.17
N ARG A 66 -5.11 18.15 -7.71
CA ARG A 66 -6.20 19.12 -7.51
C ARG A 66 -7.18 18.68 -6.42
N ALA A 67 -7.12 17.42 -5.99
CA ALA A 67 -7.99 16.88 -4.98
C ALA A 67 -7.31 16.89 -3.60
N LYS A 68 -8.12 17.06 -2.55
CA LYS A 68 -7.66 17.05 -1.15
C LYS A 68 -8.05 15.77 -0.40
N ASP A 69 -8.71 14.85 -1.09
CA ASP A 69 -9.26 13.62 -0.55
C ASP A 69 -8.50 12.38 -1.02
N ASN A 70 -7.28 12.56 -1.53
CA ASN A 70 -6.39 11.48 -1.99
C ASN A 70 -6.17 10.43 -0.89
N GLU A 71 -5.80 10.87 0.31
CA GLU A 71 -5.59 9.99 1.47
C GLU A 71 -6.86 9.20 1.82
N ALA A 72 -8.02 9.86 1.87
CA ALA A 72 -9.29 9.19 2.15
C ALA A 72 -9.67 8.18 1.06
N LYS A 73 -9.44 8.51 -0.22
CA LYS A 73 -9.70 7.60 -1.35
C LYS A 73 -8.73 6.42 -1.36
N SER A 74 -7.48 6.64 -1.02
CA SER A 74 -6.46 5.62 -0.81
C SER A 74 -6.86 4.65 0.31
N ALA A 75 -7.35 5.17 1.45
CA ALA A 75 -7.87 4.34 2.54
C ALA A 75 -9.10 3.51 2.12
N VAL A 76 -10.06 4.11 1.41
CA VAL A 76 -11.22 3.39 0.86
C VAL A 76 -10.80 2.31 -0.13
N LEU A 77 -9.78 2.58 -0.97
CA LEU A 77 -9.24 1.58 -1.89
C LEU A 77 -8.61 0.41 -1.14
N ALA A 78 -7.81 0.70 -0.10
CA ALA A 78 -7.21 -0.30 0.77
C ALA A 78 -8.27 -1.18 1.44
N GLU A 79 -9.31 -0.57 2.03
CA GLU A 79 -10.43 -1.30 2.63
C GLU A 79 -11.08 -2.25 1.62
N ARG A 80 -11.39 -1.77 0.41
CA ARG A 80 -12.04 -2.59 -0.62
C ARG A 80 -11.17 -3.74 -1.12
N LYS A 81 -9.86 -3.53 -1.25
CA LYS A 81 -8.92 -4.54 -1.78
C LYS A 81 -8.51 -5.56 -0.72
N LEU A 82 -8.44 -5.16 0.54
CA LEU A 82 -8.00 -5.99 1.66
C LEU A 82 -9.16 -6.64 2.43
N SER A 83 -10.39 -6.17 2.24
CA SER A 83 -11.59 -6.81 2.80
C SER A 83 -11.68 -8.27 2.33
N GLY A 84 -11.74 -9.20 3.29
CA GLY A 84 -11.73 -10.64 3.04
C GLY A 84 -10.36 -11.28 2.85
N ARG A 85 -9.28 -10.49 2.77
CA ARG A 85 -7.88 -10.97 2.73
C ARG A 85 -7.18 -10.93 4.10
N THR A 86 -7.73 -10.19 5.05
CA THR A 86 -7.18 -10.03 6.39
C THR A 86 -8.28 -9.88 7.44
N ASP A 87 -7.93 -10.04 8.71
CA ASP A 87 -8.84 -9.77 9.82
C ASP A 87 -9.10 -8.25 10.00
N PRO A 88 -10.25 -7.86 10.58
CA PRO A 88 -10.61 -6.46 10.76
C PRO A 88 -9.62 -5.64 11.62
N ALA A 89 -8.94 -6.26 12.59
CA ALA A 89 -8.02 -5.56 13.46
C ALA A 89 -6.71 -5.23 12.73
N ARG A 90 -6.20 -6.13 11.90
CA ARG A 90 -5.09 -5.87 10.98
C ARG A 90 -5.46 -4.85 9.90
N LEU A 91 -6.68 -4.93 9.35
CA LEU A 91 -7.17 -3.93 8.40
C LEU A 91 -7.20 -2.53 9.01
N ALA A 92 -7.75 -2.39 10.22
CA ALA A 92 -7.79 -1.12 10.93
C ALA A 92 -6.39 -0.53 11.19
N ARG A 93 -5.38 -1.38 11.46
CA ARG A 93 -3.99 -0.94 11.61
C ARG A 93 -3.43 -0.38 10.30
N ILE A 94 -3.70 -1.02 9.17
CA ILE A 94 -3.26 -0.57 7.84
C ILE A 94 -3.90 0.78 7.48
N LEU A 95 -5.18 0.96 7.79
CA LEU A 95 -5.92 2.19 7.53
C LEU A 95 -5.56 3.36 8.47
N ALA A 96 -4.89 3.08 9.58
CA ALA A 96 -4.50 4.07 10.58
C ALA A 96 -3.04 4.54 10.46
N MET A 97 -2.27 3.94 9.55
CA MET A 97 -0.90 4.35 9.19
C MET A 97 -0.94 5.50 8.18
#